data_AF-A0A7X0MNF8-F1
#
_entry.id   AF-A0A7X0MNF8-F1
#
_cell.length_a   1.000
_cell.length_b   1.000
_cell.length_c   1.000
_cell.angle_alpha   90.00
_cell.angle_beta   90.00
_cell.angle_gamma   90.00
#
_symmetry.space_group_name_H-M   'P 1'
#
loop_
_entity.id
_entity.type
_entity.pdbx_description
1 polymer ?
#
loop_
_entity_poly.entity_id
_entity_poly.type
_entity_poly.pdbx_seq_one_letter_code
_entity_poly.pdbx_strand_id
1 'polypeptide(L)'
;MTERTPLHGHDGTEASGRPVRLHRFALLSGIGWLIDFAIFNLLVALGVGLFAANAIGATCGVSFVFVTGRRYIFRDVRTGMAAAILAYAVWNLLAITAMSWAIAWLGELIAALLPTLLRALALSDPRLAAVLHALVAPVAKIALTPVSMYANFVAMGLIVERRLHFV
;
A
#
# COMPACT_ATOMS: atom_id res chain seq x y z
N MET A 1 -61.56 -15.85 -29.56
CA MET A 1 -61.43 -17.11 -28.79
C MET A 1 -59.94 -17.34 -28.57
N THR A 2 -59.38 -16.75 -27.50
CA THR A 2 -58.90 -17.46 -26.30
C THR A 2 -57.71 -18.39 -26.64
N GLU A 3 -56.52 -18.33 -26.05
CA GLU A 3 -56.12 -17.78 -24.76
C GLU A 3 -54.57 -17.84 -24.59
N ARG A 4 -54.04 -16.90 -23.82
CA ARG A 4 -52.90 -17.01 -22.87
C ARG A 4 -51.49 -17.39 -23.36
N THR A 5 -50.66 -16.34 -23.33
CA THR A 5 -49.31 -16.31 -22.75
C THR A 5 -49.17 -17.16 -21.48
N PRO A 6 -48.02 -17.80 -21.26
CA PRO A 6 -47.46 -17.98 -19.93
C PRO A 6 -46.25 -17.05 -19.74
N LEU A 7 -46.30 -16.34 -18.62
CA LEU A 7 -45.23 -15.59 -17.99
C LEU A 7 -44.22 -16.55 -17.32
N HIS A 8 -42.98 -16.04 -17.18
CA HIS A 8 -42.01 -16.39 -16.14
C HIS A 8 -41.29 -17.75 -16.22
N GLY A 9 -40.15 -17.75 -16.93
CA GLY A 9 -38.97 -18.51 -16.53
C GLY A 9 -38.00 -17.57 -15.82
N HIS A 10 -37.88 -17.75 -14.52
CA HIS A 10 -37.02 -17.00 -13.63
C HIS A 10 -35.60 -17.55 -13.73
N ASP A 11 -34.84 -17.13 -14.75
CA ASP A 11 -33.39 -17.42 -14.80
C ASP A 11 -32.67 -16.45 -13.86
N GLY A 12 -32.87 -16.68 -12.56
CA GLY A 12 -31.90 -16.32 -11.56
C GLY A 12 -30.76 -17.34 -11.62
N THR A 13 -29.69 -17.01 -12.35
CA THR A 13 -28.38 -17.61 -12.06
C THR A 13 -27.28 -16.76 -12.66
N GLU A 14 -26.31 -16.45 -11.80
CA GLU A 14 -24.99 -15.95 -12.16
C GLU A 14 -24.93 -14.50 -12.65
N ALA A 15 -25.15 -13.59 -11.71
CA ALA A 15 -24.28 -12.42 -11.62
C ALA A 15 -22.83 -12.93 -11.52
N SER A 16 -22.22 -13.19 -12.68
CA SER A 16 -20.83 -13.57 -12.83
C SER A 16 -19.97 -12.39 -12.39
N GLY A 17 -19.81 -12.27 -11.08
CA GLY A 17 -18.74 -11.48 -10.50
C GLY A 17 -17.46 -12.10 -11.01
N ARG A 18 -16.92 -11.56 -12.11
CA ARG A 18 -15.59 -11.93 -12.60
C ARG A 18 -14.67 -11.95 -11.39
N PRO A 19 -13.99 -13.07 -11.09
CA PRO A 19 -13.12 -13.13 -9.94
C PRO A 19 -12.13 -11.98 -10.05
N VAL A 20 -12.10 -11.13 -9.03
CA VAL A 20 -11.10 -10.07 -8.92
C VAL A 20 -9.76 -10.75 -9.15
N ARG A 21 -9.03 -10.31 -10.16
CA ARG A 21 -7.78 -10.94 -10.59
C ARG A 21 -6.70 -10.61 -9.58
N LEU A 22 -6.77 -11.24 -8.41
CA LEU A 22 -5.93 -10.99 -7.23
C LEU A 22 -4.44 -10.99 -7.60
N HIS A 23 -4.03 -11.88 -8.50
CA HIS A 23 -2.67 -11.93 -9.04
C HIS A 23 -2.24 -10.65 -9.76
N ARG A 24 -3.12 -9.99 -10.53
CA ARG A 24 -2.81 -8.73 -11.22
C ARG A 24 -2.74 -7.57 -10.25
N PHE A 25 -3.61 -7.58 -9.25
CA PHE A 25 -3.59 -6.58 -8.19
C PHE A 25 -2.32 -6.71 -7.33
N ALA A 26 -1.92 -7.93 -6.99
CA ALA A 26 -0.68 -8.21 -6.26
C ALA A 26 0.55 -7.78 -7.07
N LEU A 27 0.62 -8.10 -8.36
CA LEU A 27 1.71 -7.65 -9.25
C LEU A 27 1.78 -6.13 -9.34
N LEU A 28 0.65 -5.47 -9.56
CA LEU A 28 0.60 -4.02 -9.68
C LEU A 28 1.00 -3.32 -8.37
N SER A 29 0.49 -3.81 -7.25
CA SER A 29 0.84 -3.31 -5.91
C SER A 29 2.31 -3.57 -5.58
N GLY A 30 2.86 -4.71 -5.99
CA GLY A 30 4.28 -5.04 -5.83
C GLY A 30 5.18 -4.07 -6.59
N ILE A 31 4.84 -3.72 -7.84
CA ILE A 31 5.58 -2.72 -8.61
C ILE A 31 5.48 -1.33 -7.95
N GLY A 32 4.28 -0.93 -7.51
CA GLY A 32 4.09 0.33 -6.79
C GLY A 32 4.93 0.40 -5.52
N TRP A 33 5.03 -0.72 -4.78
CA TRP A 33 5.90 -0.81 -3.61
C TRP A 33 7.38 -0.75 -3.96
N LEU A 34 7.84 -1.38 -5.05
CA LEU A 34 9.23 -1.28 -5.48
C LEU A 34 9.61 0.16 -5.85
N ILE A 35 8.70 0.91 -6.49
CA ILE A 35 8.89 2.33 -6.79
C ILE A 35 9.00 3.14 -5.50
N ASP A 36 8.07 2.95 -4.55
CA ASP A 36 8.09 3.59 -3.24
C ASP A 36 9.41 3.28 -2.51
N PHE A 37 9.78 2.01 -2.42
CA PHE A 37 10.99 1.56 -1.74
C PHE A 37 12.26 2.16 -2.37
N ALA A 38 12.35 2.20 -3.69
CA ALA A 38 13.49 2.78 -4.38
C ALA A 38 13.61 4.30 -4.13
N ILE A 39 12.50 5.03 -4.24
CA ILE A 39 12.48 6.48 -3.98
C ILE A 39 12.80 6.77 -2.52
N PHE A 40 12.21 6.03 -1.58
CA PHE A 40 12.48 6.16 -0.16
C PHE A 40 13.97 6.03 0.15
N ASN A 41 14.61 4.95 -0.31
CA ASN A 41 16.03 4.73 -0.03
C ASN A 41 16.93 5.76 -0.73
N LEU A 42 16.58 6.17 -1.95
CA LEU A 42 17.32 7.23 -2.65
C LEU A 42 17.24 8.56 -1.88
N LEU A 43 16.06 8.95 -1.41
CA LEU A 43 15.88 10.20 -0.66
C LEU A 43 16.62 10.15 0.68
N VAL A 44 16.59 9.02 1.39
CA VAL A 44 17.37 8.85 2.63
C VAL A 44 18.87 8.95 2.36
N ALA A 45 19.37 8.31 1.28
CA ALA A 45 20.77 8.41 0.89
C ALA A 45 21.20 9.85 0.53
N LEU A 46 20.25 10.69 0.09
CA LEU A 46 20.44 12.11 -0.16
C LEU A 46 20.28 12.99 1.10
N GLY A 47 20.07 12.40 2.28
CA GLY A 47 19.95 13.11 3.55
C GLY A 47 18.54 13.60 3.89
N VAL A 48 17.52 13.18 3.14
CA VAL A 48 16.12 13.48 3.49
C VAL A 48 15.70 12.67 4.70
N GLY A 49 15.05 13.32 5.68
CA GLY A 49 14.55 12.65 6.88
C GLY A 49 13.54 11.53 6.56
N LEU A 50 13.51 10.51 7.42
CA LEU A 50 12.72 9.27 7.21
C LEU A 50 11.23 9.54 6.94
N PHE A 51 10.64 10.51 7.65
CA PHE A 51 9.25 10.90 7.46
C PHE A 51 8.99 11.41 6.03
N ALA A 52 9.76 12.41 5.59
CA ALA A 52 9.58 13.04 4.28
C ALA A 52 9.93 12.07 3.14
N ALA A 53 11.01 11.28 3.30
CA ALA A 53 11.39 10.25 2.35
C ALA A 53 10.26 9.23 2.16
N ASN A 54 9.64 8.78 3.26
CA ASN A 54 8.53 7.83 3.20
C ASN A 54 7.28 8.45 2.59
N ALA A 55 6.94 9.69 2.97
CA ALA A 55 5.77 10.37 2.44
C ALA A 55 5.86 10.50 0.91
N ILE A 56 7.00 10.96 0.39
CA ILE A 56 7.22 11.13 -1.05
C ILE A 56 7.18 9.77 -1.77
N GLY A 57 7.94 8.78 -1.28
CA GLY A 57 7.96 7.44 -1.87
C GLY A 57 6.58 6.80 -1.91
N ALA A 58 5.84 6.83 -0.81
CA ALA A 58 4.53 6.22 -0.69
C ALA A 58 3.49 6.93 -1.59
N THR A 59 3.54 8.26 -1.67
CA THR A 59 2.71 9.02 -2.62
C THR A 59 3.00 8.62 -4.07
N CYS A 60 4.26 8.45 -4.45
CA CYS A 60 4.63 7.98 -5.79
C CYS A 60 4.10 6.56 -6.06
N GLY A 61 4.29 5.63 -5.12
CA GLY A 61 3.82 4.25 -5.24
C GLY A 61 2.29 4.15 -5.35
N VAL A 62 1.56 4.82 -4.46
CA VAL A 62 0.09 4.85 -4.49
C VAL A 62 -0.43 5.52 -5.76
N SER A 63 0.17 6.63 -6.19
CA SER A 63 -0.23 7.32 -7.42
C SER A 63 -0.05 6.41 -8.64
N PHE A 64 1.04 5.66 -8.72
CA PHE A 64 1.26 4.67 -9.77
C PHE A 64 0.19 3.57 -9.75
N VAL A 65 -0.09 2.97 -8.59
CA VAL A 65 -1.11 1.91 -8.46
C VAL A 65 -2.49 2.45 -8.81
N PHE A 66 -2.82 3.66 -8.38
CA PHE A 66 -4.11 4.29 -8.67
C PHE A 66 -4.28 4.60 -10.16
N VAL A 67 -3.32 5.28 -10.79
CA VAL A 67 -3.39 5.64 -12.22
C VAL A 67 -3.43 4.40 -13.10
N THR A 68 -2.58 3.42 -12.80
CA THR A 68 -2.50 2.18 -13.57
C THR A 68 -3.72 1.31 -13.32
N GLY A 69 -4.13 1.15 -12.05
CA GLY A 69 -5.33 0.41 -11.66
C GLY A 69 -6.60 0.99 -12.28
N ARG A 70 -6.72 2.32 -12.36
CA ARG A 70 -7.81 3.00 -13.05
C ARG A 70 -7.92 2.61 -14.53
N ARG A 71 -6.78 2.53 -15.24
CA ARG A 71 -6.75 2.21 -16.68
C ARG A 71 -7.13 0.76 -16.99
N TYR A 72 -6.94 -0.16 -16.04
CA TYR A 72 -7.13 -1.60 -16.26
C TYR A 72 -8.31 -2.24 -15.51
N ILE A 73 -8.80 -1.64 -14.41
CA ILE A 73 -9.77 -2.27 -13.49
C ILE A 73 -11.13 -1.53 -13.47
N PHE A 74 -11.17 -0.20 -13.58
CA PHE A 74 -12.39 0.61 -13.29
C PHE A 74 -13.10 1.19 -14.51
N ARG A 75 -13.13 0.46 -15.63
CA ARG A 75 -13.61 1.02 -16.91
C ARG A 75 -15.13 1.30 -16.97
N ASP A 76 -15.95 0.77 -16.04
CA ASP A 76 -17.41 0.71 -16.20
C ASP A 76 -18.29 1.34 -15.09
N VAL A 77 -17.78 2.14 -14.15
CA VAL A 77 -18.60 2.66 -13.02
C VAL A 77 -19.05 4.12 -13.26
N ARG A 78 -20.29 4.31 -13.73
CA ARG A 78 -20.81 5.61 -14.23
C ARG A 78 -21.41 6.58 -13.19
N THR A 79 -21.60 6.22 -11.92
CA THR A 79 -22.16 7.12 -10.89
C THR A 79 -21.57 6.84 -9.50
N GLY A 80 -21.14 7.88 -8.76
CA GLY A 80 -20.51 7.76 -7.43
C GLY A 80 -18.97 7.71 -7.39
N MET A 81 -18.31 7.76 -8.56
CA MET A 81 -16.86 7.60 -8.70
C MET A 81 -16.04 8.71 -8.01
N ALA A 82 -16.50 9.96 -8.04
CA ALA A 82 -15.80 11.07 -7.39
C ALA A 82 -15.73 10.92 -5.87
N ALA A 83 -16.82 10.46 -5.23
CA ALA A 83 -16.85 10.22 -3.79
C ALA A 83 -15.93 9.06 -3.39
N ALA A 84 -15.89 7.97 -4.17
CA ALA A 84 -14.98 6.85 -3.92
C ALA A 84 -13.51 7.25 -4.10
N ILE A 85 -13.19 8.05 -5.12
CA ILE A 85 -11.84 8.60 -5.34
C ILE A 85 -11.45 9.52 -4.18
N LEU A 86 -12.34 10.41 -3.74
CA LEU A 86 -12.09 11.30 -2.62
C LEU A 86 -11.88 10.53 -1.32
N ALA A 87 -12.73 9.54 -1.03
CA ALA A 87 -12.59 8.68 0.13
C ALA A 87 -11.27 7.90 0.11
N TYR A 88 -10.88 7.35 -1.04
CA TYR A 88 -9.60 6.68 -1.21
C TYR A 88 -8.41 7.65 -1.07
N ALA A 89 -8.51 8.87 -1.58
CA ALA A 89 -7.46 9.88 -1.45
C ALA A 89 -7.27 10.31 0.01
N VAL A 90 -8.38 10.56 0.74
CA VAL A 90 -8.36 10.87 2.18
C VAL A 90 -7.77 9.70 2.97
N TRP A 91 -8.20 8.48 2.68
CA TRP A 91 -7.61 7.28 3.28
C TRP A 91 -6.10 7.21 3.07
N ASN A 92 -5.62 7.38 1.83
CA ASN A 92 -4.19 7.33 1.53
C ASN A 92 -3.43 8.46 2.21
N LEU A 93 -3.99 9.66 2.31
CA LEU A 93 -3.36 10.76 3.03
C LEU A 93 -3.14 10.39 4.51
N LEU A 94 -4.16 9.84 5.17
CA LEU A 94 -4.08 9.41 6.56
C LEU A 94 -3.12 8.23 6.74
N ALA A 95 -3.23 7.21 5.89
CA ALA A 95 -2.39 6.02 5.94
C ALA A 95 -0.92 6.36 5.68
N ILE A 96 -0.61 7.15 4.64
CA ILE A 96 0.75 7.58 4.34
C ILE A 96 1.32 8.38 5.50
N THR A 97 0.54 9.30 6.08
CA THR A 97 0.99 10.10 7.23
C THR A 97 1.30 9.22 8.44
N ALA A 98 0.39 8.31 8.80
CA ALA A 98 0.56 7.40 9.92
C ALA A 98 1.76 6.45 9.72
N MET A 99 1.90 5.88 8.51
CA MET A 99 3.04 5.02 8.19
C MET A 99 4.37 5.80 8.16
N SER A 100 4.36 7.06 7.72
CA SER A 100 5.56 7.92 7.72
C SER A 100 6.03 8.19 9.13
N TRP A 101 5.10 8.47 10.05
CA TRP A 101 5.40 8.59 11.47
C TRP A 101 5.94 7.28 12.06
N ALA A 102 5.28 6.15 11.78
CA ALA A 102 5.69 4.87 12.33
C ALA A 102 7.08 4.43 11.82
N ILE A 103 7.39 4.66 10.55
CA ILE A 103 8.70 4.36 9.96
C ILE A 103 9.78 5.27 10.53
N ALA A 104 9.50 6.57 10.67
CA ALA A 104 10.45 7.51 11.28
C ALA A 104 10.75 7.12 12.73
N TRP A 105 9.71 6.87 13.52
CA TRP A 105 9.85 6.43 14.92
C TRP A 105 10.65 5.13 15.04
N LEU A 106 10.33 4.12 14.23
CA LEU A 106 11.05 2.85 14.27
C LEU A 106 12.51 2.99 13.82
N GLY A 107 12.76 3.79 12.77
CA GLY A 107 14.11 4.04 12.29
C GLY A 107 14.96 4.78 13.31
N GLU A 108 14.42 5.82 13.97
CA GLU A 108 15.09 6.54 15.05
C GLU A 108 15.36 5.64 16.26
N LEU A 109 14.41 4.77 16.62
CA LEU A 109 14.60 3.77 17.68
C LEU A 109 15.77 2.83 17.35
N ILE A 110 15.79 2.26 16.14
CA ILE A 110 16.88 1.36 15.71
C ILE A 110 18.22 2.12 15.70
N ALA A 111 18.25 3.35 15.17
CA ALA A 111 19.44 4.18 15.14
C ALA A 111 19.97 4.50 16.54
N ALA A 112 19.09 4.75 17.52
CA ALA A 112 19.46 5.02 18.90
C ALA A 112 20.01 3.78 19.62
N LEU A 113 19.52 2.59 19.30
CA LEU A 113 19.97 1.34 19.91
C LEU A 113 21.27 0.80 19.30
N LEU A 114 21.53 1.12 18.03
CA LEU A 114 22.67 0.58 17.26
C LEU A 114 24.04 0.82 17.95
N PRO A 115 24.40 2.02 18.44
CA PRO A 115 25.69 2.23 19.11
C PRO A 115 25.85 1.42 20.41
N THR A 116 24.75 1.16 21.11
CA THR A 116 24.76 0.34 22.33
C THR A 116 24.96 -1.13 21.99
N LEU A 117 24.31 -1.62 20.94
CA LEU A 117 24.46 -2.98 20.44
C LEU A 117 25.90 -3.25 19.95
N LEU A 118 26.48 -2.33 19.18
CA LEU A 118 27.86 -2.44 18.67
C LEU A 118 28.88 -2.54 19.80
N ARG A 119 28.73 -1.70 20.84
CA ARG A 119 29.56 -1.74 22.04
C ARG A 119 29.42 -3.06 22.80
N ALA A 120 28.19 -3.55 22.97
CA ALA A 120 27.92 -4.82 23.67
C ALA A 120 28.55 -6.03 22.95
N LEU A 121 28.63 -5.99 21.62
CA LEU A 121 29.23 -7.04 20.80
C LEU A 121 30.74 -6.84 20.57
N ALA A 122 31.35 -5.84 21.19
CA ALA A 122 32.76 -5.46 20.98
C ALA A 122 33.12 -5.21 19.49
N LEU A 123 32.14 -4.77 18.69
CA LEU A 123 32.32 -4.42 17.28
C LEU A 123 32.71 -2.95 17.17
N SER A 124 33.98 -2.68 16.88
CA SER A 124 34.55 -1.33 16.82
C SER A 124 34.94 -0.88 15.41
N ASP A 125 34.73 -1.70 14.38
CA ASP A 125 35.05 -1.33 12.99
C ASP A 125 34.13 -0.18 12.51
N PRO A 126 34.68 1.01 12.21
CA PRO A 126 33.90 2.15 11.75
C PRO A 126 33.20 1.89 10.41
N ARG A 127 33.77 1.04 9.55
CA ARG A 127 33.14 0.68 8.26
C ARG A 127 31.90 -0.16 8.49
N LEU A 128 31.98 -1.15 9.38
CA LEU A 128 30.83 -1.97 9.76
C LEU A 128 29.72 -1.12 10.40
N ALA A 129 30.09 -0.18 11.28
CA ALA A 129 29.13 0.74 11.89
C ALA A 129 28.40 1.59 10.84
N ALA A 130 29.12 2.11 9.85
CA ALA A 130 28.53 2.88 8.75
C ALA A 130 27.56 2.04 7.90
N VAL A 131 27.94 0.80 7.57
CA VAL A 131 27.07 -0.13 6.83
C VAL A 131 25.79 -0.42 7.61
N LEU A 132 25.90 -0.74 8.91
CA LEU A 132 24.75 -1.03 9.74
C LEU A 132 23.84 0.18 9.94
N HIS A 133 24.42 1.39 10.02
CA HIS A 133 23.64 2.62 10.09
C HIS A 133 22.88 2.88 8.78
N ALA A 134 23.48 2.62 7.63
CA ALA A 134 22.81 2.72 6.33
C ALA A 134 21.64 1.73 6.18
N LEU A 135 21.66 0.60 6.89
CA LEU A 135 20.59 -0.40 6.88
C LEU A 135 19.38 -0.02 7.75
N VAL A 136 19.48 0.99 8.62
CA VAL A 136 18.38 1.41 9.51
C VAL A 136 17.10 1.73 8.73
N ALA A 137 17.23 2.57 7.71
CA ALA A 137 16.10 3.00 6.89
C ALA A 137 15.41 1.85 6.14
N PRO A 138 16.12 1.02 5.34
CA PRO A 138 15.49 -0.10 4.66
C PRO A 138 14.89 -1.13 5.62
N VAL A 139 15.53 -1.38 6.78
CA VAL A 139 14.98 -2.29 7.81
C VAL A 139 13.67 -1.76 8.38
N ALA A 140 13.61 -0.48 8.76
CA ALA A 140 12.39 0.14 9.28
C ALA A 140 11.25 0.09 8.24
N LYS A 141 11.56 0.38 6.98
CA LYS A 141 10.59 0.33 5.87
C LYS A 141 10.07 -1.08 5.62
N ILE A 142 10.95 -2.08 5.57
CA ILE A 142 10.57 -3.49 5.35
C ILE A 142 9.72 -4.01 6.52
N ALA A 143 10.09 -3.69 7.76
CA ALA A 143 9.35 -4.13 8.94
C ALA A 143 7.89 -3.64 8.94
N LEU A 144 7.65 -2.41 8.48
CA LEU A 144 6.32 -1.80 8.49
C LEU A 144 5.54 -1.91 7.17
N THR A 145 6.18 -2.37 6.09
CA THR A 145 5.52 -2.58 4.79
C THR A 145 4.35 -3.57 4.85
N PRO A 146 4.45 -4.75 5.52
CA PRO A 146 3.32 -5.68 5.58
C PRO A 146 2.07 -5.05 6.22
N VAL A 147 2.27 -4.20 7.23
CA VAL A 147 1.20 -3.48 7.91
C VAL A 147 0.54 -2.48 6.95
N SER A 148 1.32 -1.69 6.21
CA SER A 148 0.75 -0.74 5.23
C SER A 148 0.06 -1.44 4.07
N MET A 149 0.62 -2.54 3.57
CA MET A 149 0.02 -3.35 2.52
C MET A 149 -1.32 -3.95 2.95
N TYR A 150 -1.39 -4.49 4.16
CA TYR A 150 -2.63 -5.01 4.73
C TYR A 150 -3.69 -3.91 4.89
N ALA A 151 -3.30 -2.75 5.44
CA ALA A 151 -4.19 -1.61 5.59
C ALA A 151 -4.73 -1.11 4.23
N ASN A 152 -3.88 -1.02 3.22
CA ASN A 152 -4.29 -0.62 1.87
C ASN A 152 -5.21 -1.66 1.21
N PHE A 153 -4.95 -2.97 1.43
CA PHE A 153 -5.82 -4.05 0.96
C PHE A 153 -7.22 -3.96 1.58
N VAL A 154 -7.31 -3.79 2.90
CA VAL A 154 -8.60 -3.62 3.60
C VAL A 154 -9.35 -2.40 3.08
N ALA A 155 -8.66 -1.27 2.91
CA ALA A 155 -9.27 -0.05 2.39
C ALA A 155 -9.79 -0.21 0.97
N MET A 156 -9.04 -0.90 0.11
CA MET A 156 -9.48 -1.20 -1.25
C MET A 156 -10.76 -2.06 -1.25
N GLY A 157 -10.80 -3.11 -0.42
CA GLY A 157 -11.97 -3.98 -0.28
C GLY A 157 -13.21 -3.27 0.29
N LEU A 158 -13.02 -2.37 1.26
CA LEU A 158 -14.12 -1.62 1.91
C LEU A 158 -14.62 -0.45 1.07
N ILE A 159 -13.71 0.41 0.60
CA ILE A 159 -14.04 1.70 -0.02
C ILE A 159 -14.39 1.54 -1.50
N VAL A 160 -13.62 0.71 -2.22
CA VAL A 160 -13.67 0.65 -3.68
C VAL A 160 -14.54 -0.50 -4.14
N GLU A 161 -14.39 -1.69 -3.55
CA GLU A 161 -15.16 -2.85 -3.99
C GLU A 161 -16.48 -3.03 -3.23
N ARG A 162 -16.65 -2.45 -2.02
CA ARG A 162 -17.80 -2.70 -1.12
C ARG A 162 -18.15 -4.20 -0.99
N ARG A 163 -17.15 -5.09 -1.08
CA ARG A 163 -17.33 -6.55 -1.23
C ARG A 163 -16.84 -7.38 -0.04
N LEU A 164 -16.44 -6.75 1.06
CA LEU A 164 -16.05 -7.49 2.26
C LEU A 164 -17.28 -7.95 3.04
N HIS A 165 -17.78 -9.14 2.68
CA HIS A 165 -18.54 -9.97 3.61
C HIS A 165 -17.51 -10.70 4.50
N PHE A 166 -17.45 -10.33 5.78
CA PHE A 166 -16.79 -11.17 6.77
C PHE A 166 -17.66 -12.43 6.88
N VAL A 167 -17.12 -13.55 6.37
CA VAL A 167 -17.71 -14.88 6.57
C VAL A 167 -17.53 -15.28 8.02
#